data_AF-A0A950A6A9-F1
#
_entry.id   AF-A0A950A6A9-F1
#
_cell.length_a   1.000
_cell.length_b   1.000
_cell.length_c   1.000
_cell.angle_alpha   90.00
_cell.angle_beta   90.00
_cell.angle_gamma   90.00
#
_symmetry.space_group_name_H-M   'P 1'
#
loop_
_entity.id
_entity.type
_entity.pdbx_description
1 polymer ?
#
loop_
_entity_poly.entity_id
_entity_poly.type
_entity_poly.pdbx_seq_one_letter_code
_entity_poly.pdbx_strand_id
1 'polypeptide(L)' 'MQEPKNVAQTLDRALALGAEITTDPYPEGNLTVATFRDPAGNEIGVWQQGTPG' A
#
# COMPACT_ATOMS: atom_id res chain seq x y z
N MET A 1 -9.15 -17.86 -8.79
CA MET A 1 -8.92 -16.46 -9.20
C MET A 1 -8.36 -15.74 -7.99
N GLN A 2 -7.24 -15.03 -8.08
CA GLN A 2 -6.82 -14.16 -6.97
C GLN A 2 -7.68 -12.89 -7.02
N GLU A 3 -8.25 -12.49 -5.90
CA GLU A 3 -8.94 -11.19 -5.77
C GLU A 3 -7.94 -10.06 -6.08
N PRO A 4 -8.38 -8.99 -6.79
CA PRO A 4 -7.50 -7.86 -7.08
C PRO A 4 -7.02 -7.24 -5.76
N LYS A 5 -5.73 -7.30 -5.50
CA LYS A 5 -5.11 -6.76 -4.29
C LYS A 5 -5.15 -5.23 -4.36
N ASN A 6 -5.91 -4.61 -3.45
CA ASN A 6 -5.92 -3.16 -3.30
C ASN A 6 -4.80 -2.68 -2.35
N VAL A 7 -4.59 -1.36 -2.27
CA VAL A 7 -3.57 -0.76 -1.39
C VAL A 7 -3.74 -1.23 0.05
N ALA A 8 -4.96 -1.21 0.61
CA ALA A 8 -5.23 -1.62 1.98
C ALA A 8 -4.84 -3.09 2.25
N GLN A 9 -5.25 -4.02 1.36
CA GLN A 9 -4.90 -5.43 1.47
C GLN A 9 -3.38 -5.67 1.37
N THR A 10 -2.68 -4.84 0.62
CA THR A 10 -1.21 -4.90 0.52
C THR A 10 -0.56 -4.46 1.83
N LEU A 11 -1.07 -3.39 2.45
CA LEU A 11 -0.60 -2.91 3.75
C LEU A 11 -0.90 -3.90 4.88
N ASP A 12 -2.10 -4.48 4.92
CA ASP A 12 -2.46 -5.52 5.90
C ASP A 12 -1.48 -6.70 5.81
N ARG A 13 -1.12 -7.11 4.58
CA ARG A 13 -0.15 -8.18 4.38
C ARG A 13 1.26 -7.76 4.77
N ALA A 14 1.67 -6.54 4.48
CA ALA A 14 2.99 -6.02 4.86
C ALA A 14 3.13 -5.98 6.39
N LEU A 15 2.14 -5.45 7.10
CA LEU A 15 2.07 -5.45 8.56
C LEU A 15 2.16 -6.87 9.13
N ALA A 16 1.40 -7.82 8.57
CA ALA A 16 1.46 -9.23 8.99
C ALA A 16 2.83 -9.90 8.76
N LEU A 17 3.70 -9.29 7.94
CA LEU A 17 5.06 -9.75 7.66
C LEU A 17 6.13 -8.93 8.42
N GLY A 18 5.73 -8.03 9.30
CA GLY A 18 6.63 -7.24 10.15
C GLY A 18 7.05 -5.90 9.55
N ALA A 19 6.36 -5.42 8.52
CA ALA A 19 6.56 -4.05 8.05
C ALA A 19 5.95 -3.02 9.02
N GLU A 20 6.38 -1.77 8.87
CA GLU A 20 5.83 -0.60 9.55
C GLU A 20 5.24 0.36 8.51
N ILE A 21 4.01 0.82 8.68
CA ILE A 21 3.46 1.88 7.80
C ILE A 21 4.20 3.19 8.09
N THR A 22 4.78 3.79 7.06
CA THR A 22 5.49 5.07 7.14
C THR A 22 4.65 6.24 6.63
N THR A 23 3.77 5.98 5.66
CA THR A 23 2.75 6.92 5.19
C THR A 23 1.44 6.20 4.98
N ASP A 24 0.41 6.61 5.73
CA ASP A 24 -0.96 6.10 5.56
C ASP A 24 -1.48 6.33 4.14
N PRO A 25 -2.43 5.50 3.65
CA PRO A 25 -3.07 5.72 2.36
C PRO A 25 -3.60 7.15 2.18
N TYR A 26 -3.17 7.81 1.11
CA TYR A 26 -3.64 9.15 0.74
C TYR A 26 -3.95 9.24 -0.75
N PRO A 27 -4.87 10.14 -1.17
CA PRO A 27 -5.15 10.36 -2.58
C PRO A 27 -4.05 11.17 -3.25
N GLU A 28 -3.63 10.73 -4.44
CA GLU A 28 -2.70 11.45 -5.31
C GLU A 28 -3.27 11.48 -6.74
N GLY A 29 -4.03 12.53 -7.06
CA GLY A 29 -4.80 12.58 -8.30
C GLY A 29 -5.87 11.48 -8.34
N ASN A 30 -5.80 10.59 -9.34
CA ASN A 30 -6.66 9.41 -9.45
C ASN A 30 -6.06 8.15 -8.79
N LEU A 31 -4.99 8.30 -8.01
CA LEU A 31 -4.35 7.20 -7.29
C LEU A 31 -4.71 7.20 -5.81
N THR A 32 -4.66 6.03 -5.19
CA THR A 32 -4.43 5.87 -3.75
C THR A 32 -2.99 5.42 -3.58
N VAL A 33 -2.20 6.11 -2.75
CA VAL A 33 -0.78 5.86 -2.54
C VAL A 33 -0.51 5.65 -1.04
N ALA A 34 0.42 4.76 -0.71
CA ALA A 34 0.92 4.56 0.66
C ALA A 34 2.38 4.11 0.64
N THR A 35 3.08 4.26 1.76
CA THR A 35 4.42 3.70 1.94
C THR A 35 4.53 2.89 3.24
N PHE A 36 5.37 1.86 3.22
CA PHE A 36 5.75 1.11 4.40
C PHE A 36 7.25 0.80 4.37
N ARG A 37 7.83 0.54 5.54
CA ARG A 37 9.21 0.07 5.70
C ARG A 37 9.23 -1.42 5.98
N ASP A 38 10.00 -2.17 5.21
CA ASP A 38 10.20 -3.62 5.46
C ASP A 38 11.13 -3.86 6.67
N PRO A 39 11.23 -5.12 7.17
CA PRO A 39 12.13 -5.44 8.29
C PRO A 39 13.62 -5.18 8.02
N ALA A 40 14.04 -5.07 6.76
CA ALA A 40 15.41 -4.72 6.38
C ALA A 40 15.65 -3.20 6.35
N GLY A 41 14.60 -2.40 6.56
CA GLY A 41 14.66 -0.94 6.58
C GLY A 41 14.38 -0.28 5.23
N ASN A 42 14.01 -1.03 4.19
CA ASN A 42 13.71 -0.47 2.88
C ASN A 42 12.32 0.19 2.88
N GLU A 43 12.23 1.40 2.36
CA GLU A 43 10.94 2.07 2.14
C GLU A 43 10.36 1.64 0.78
N ILE A 44 9.10 1.19 0.79
CA ILE A 44 8.39 0.65 -0.36
C ILE A 44 7.10 1.45 -0.56
N GLY A 45 6.93 1.99 -1.77
CA GLY A 45 5.69 2.63 -2.19
C GLY A 45 4.73 1.66 -2.87
N VAL A 46 3.45 1.75 -2.51
CA VAL A 46 2.36 1.02 -3.17
C VAL A 46 1.31 2.01 -3.65
N TRP A 47 0.75 1.74 -4.82
CA TRP A 47 -0.27 2.58 -5.40
C TRP A 47 -1.31 1.76 -6.15
N GLN A 48 -2.52 2.30 -6.22
CA GLN A 48 -3.59 1.77 -7.05
C GLN A 48 -4.28 2.92 -7.75
N GLN A 49 -4.52 2.75 -9.04
CA GLN A 49 -5.39 3.65 -9.79
C GLN A 49 -6.85 3.40 -9.39
N GLY A 50 -7.53 4.44 -8.91
CA GLY A 50 -8.97 4.44 -8.70
C GLY A 50 -9.72 4.40 -10.03
N THR A 51 -10.95 3.90 -10.00
CA THR A 51 -11.86 4.06 -11.13
C THR A 51 -12.14 5.57 -11.29
N PRO A 52 -12.00 6.15 -12.50
CA PRO A 52 -12.47 7.51 -12.74
C PRO A 52 -13.94 7.62 -12.34
N GLY A 53 -14.29 8.68 -11.61
CA GLY A 53 -15.68 9.02 -11.30
C GLY A 53 -16.47 9.45 -12.53
#